data_AF-A0A7C0TXD6-F1
#
_entry.id   AF-A0A7C0TXD6-F1
#
_cell.length_a   1.000
_cell.length_b   1.000
_cell.length_c   1.000
_cell.angle_alpha   90.00
_cell.angle_beta   90.00
_cell.angle_gamma   90.00
#
_symmetry.space_group_name_H-M   'P 1'
#
loop_
_entity.id
_entity.type
_entity.pdbx_description
1 polymer ?
#
loop_
_entity_poly.entity_id
_entity_poly.type
_entity_poly.pdbx_seq_one_letter_code
_entity_poly.pdbx_strand_id
1 'polypeptide(L)'
;MSNTDRYGTLGAFFGPLTSSVKIYKTRIFKLACQLAWFSRIRGYLSEVSKRNGGGYPLYYVTIDLSPKASLRLRNFRIPVGVFTKLLRNLELRKRLHELSTLVSTTLKRSSDFISKAAALELMKIIRSQVSSNEVEVLHNRLNTLVNSDVALVKVINVRRINYEGYVYDISVPGTELFFGGSTPIALHNTGHPVMSTFHAADIDRLIQRLTSHPINVPKTHMDALNVAWFQSAVYTKAGFLARRVIRIYEILGYDPSTDNILVMPVFSWDPINDRFLFSGRGSSYLLEEKIAVMRGISRKELNTIYEELDLRSRFIELMIKKKIFNYYDVWKAVVKAHHLGIEEAYKRLLRDELI
;
A
#
# COMPACT_ATOMS: atom_id res chain seq x y z
N MET A 1 -13.14 49.56 21.59
CA MET A 1 -12.75 48.50 20.63
C MET A 1 -11.90 47.48 21.39
N SER A 2 -12.53 46.42 21.90
CA SER A 2 -11.86 45.39 22.70
C SER A 2 -11.28 44.28 21.82
N ASN A 3 -10.12 43.78 22.22
CA ASN A 3 -9.22 42.86 21.49
C ASN A 3 -9.75 41.40 21.34
N THR A 4 -11.08 41.20 21.33
CA THR A 4 -11.74 39.88 21.38
C THR A 4 -12.10 39.29 20.01
N ASP A 5 -12.00 40.06 18.92
CA ASP A 5 -12.49 39.62 17.59
C ASP A 5 -11.53 38.72 16.79
N ARG A 6 -10.36 38.35 17.34
CA ARG A 6 -9.41 37.44 16.66
C ARG A 6 -9.68 35.94 16.89
N TYR A 7 -10.57 35.59 17.81
CA TYR A 7 -10.92 34.20 18.09
C TYR A 7 -12.37 33.95 17.69
N GLY A 8 -12.57 33.30 16.54
CA GLY A 8 -13.90 32.98 16.03
C GLY A 8 -14.73 32.20 17.04
N THR A 9 -15.90 32.72 17.37
CA THR A 9 -16.83 32.12 18.33
C THR A 9 -17.47 30.84 17.78
N LEU A 10 -17.40 29.76 18.56
CA LEU A 10 -18.10 28.50 18.30
C LEU A 10 -19.51 28.58 18.87
N GLY A 11 -20.53 28.45 18.03
CA GLY A 11 -21.92 28.32 18.50
C GLY A 11 -22.33 26.85 18.52
N ALA A 12 -22.83 26.36 19.66
CA ALA A 12 -23.49 25.06 19.75
C ALA A 12 -25.00 25.24 19.59
N PHE A 13 -25.64 24.45 18.72
CA PHE A 13 -27.09 24.34 18.68
C PHE A 13 -27.48 23.03 19.37
N PHE A 14 -28.18 23.13 20.50
CA PHE A 14 -28.75 21.97 21.18
C PHE A 14 -30.16 21.74 20.65
N GLY A 15 -30.33 20.73 19.80
CA GLY A 15 -31.64 20.10 19.61
C GLY A 15 -32.03 19.29 20.85
N PRO A 16 -33.29 18.83 20.97
CA PRO A 16 -33.78 18.13 22.16
C PRO A 16 -32.85 16.98 22.57
N LEU A 17 -32.72 16.79 23.90
CA LEU A 17 -31.71 16.02 24.66
C LEU A 17 -31.57 14.51 24.32
N THR A 18 -32.11 14.03 23.20
CA THR A 18 -32.10 12.62 22.78
C THR A 18 -31.35 12.35 21.48
N SER A 19 -30.83 13.37 20.79
CA SER A 19 -30.12 13.16 19.52
C SER A 19 -28.66 12.77 19.74
N SER A 20 -28.26 11.60 19.20
CA SER A 20 -26.86 11.14 19.18
C SER A 20 -25.94 11.98 18.30
N VAL A 21 -26.43 13.11 17.77
CA VAL A 21 -25.74 13.95 16.79
C VAL A 21 -25.61 15.38 17.33
N LYS A 22 -24.38 15.89 17.45
CA LYS A 22 -24.10 17.28 17.83
C LYS A 22 -23.69 18.10 16.62
N ILE A 23 -24.22 19.32 16.51
CA ILE A 23 -23.89 20.23 15.39
C ILE A 23 -23.25 21.50 15.95
N TYR A 24 -22.05 21.80 15.46
CA TYR A 24 -21.30 23.01 15.78
C TYR A 24 -21.27 23.91 14.55
N LYS A 25 -21.28 25.23 14.74
CA LYS A 25 -21.13 26.20 13.64
C LYS A 25 -19.95 27.13 13.86
N THR A 26 -19.26 27.47 12.78
CA THR A 26 -18.17 28.46 12.77
C THR A 26 -18.09 29.19 11.43
N ARG A 27 -17.54 30.40 11.45
CA ARG A 27 -17.20 31.18 10.25
C ARG A 27 -15.81 30.82 9.69
N ILE A 28 -15.00 30.10 10.46
CA ILE A 28 -13.61 29.78 10.10
C ILE A 28 -13.52 28.35 9.58
N PHE A 29 -13.20 28.18 8.30
CA PHE A 29 -13.06 26.87 7.66
C PHE A 29 -12.03 25.98 8.37
N LYS A 30 -10.85 26.54 8.70
CA LYS A 30 -9.76 25.80 9.36
C LYS A 30 -10.21 25.24 10.71
N LEU A 31 -10.98 26.00 11.48
CA LEU A 31 -11.51 25.59 12.78
C LEU A 31 -12.55 24.47 12.64
N ALA A 32 -13.43 24.58 11.63
CA ALA A 32 -14.37 23.51 11.30
C ALA A 32 -13.64 22.20 10.94
N CYS A 33 -12.58 22.28 10.13
CA CYS A 33 -11.75 21.12 9.78
C CYS A 33 -11.04 20.53 11.01
N GLN A 34 -10.45 21.36 11.86
CA GLN A 34 -9.77 20.90 13.08
C GLN A 34 -10.72 20.16 14.02
N LEU A 35 -11.91 20.73 14.26
CA LEU A 35 -12.91 20.09 15.11
C LEU A 35 -13.38 18.74 14.54
N ALA A 36 -13.60 18.68 13.23
CA ALA A 36 -13.94 17.42 12.56
C ALA A 36 -12.80 16.39 12.65
N TRP A 37 -11.53 16.82 12.57
CA TRP A 37 -10.40 15.92 12.73
C TRP A 37 -10.26 15.40 14.17
N PHE A 38 -10.36 16.28 15.18
CA PHE A 38 -10.29 15.87 16.57
C PHE A 38 -11.38 14.86 16.96
N SER A 39 -12.60 15.04 16.45
CA SER A 39 -13.67 14.09 16.68
C SER A 39 -13.36 12.73 16.05
N ARG A 40 -12.80 12.71 14.83
CA ARG A 40 -12.38 11.47 14.15
C ARG A 40 -11.26 10.74 14.88
N ILE A 41 -10.28 11.46 15.40
CA ILE A 41 -9.20 10.89 16.22
C ILE A 41 -9.76 10.22 17.48
N ARG A 42 -10.81 10.83 18.07
CA ARG A 42 -11.53 10.24 19.21
C ARG A 42 -12.46 9.08 18.84
N GLY A 43 -12.54 8.72 17.55
CA GLY A 43 -13.36 7.63 17.05
C GLY A 43 -14.81 7.99 16.74
N TYR A 44 -15.13 9.28 16.68
CA TYR A 44 -16.45 9.79 16.29
C TYR A 44 -16.48 10.21 14.84
N LEU A 45 -17.59 9.93 14.16
CA LEU A 45 -17.75 10.39 12.79
C LEU A 45 -18.12 11.87 12.78
N SER A 46 -17.50 12.61 11.86
CA SER A 46 -17.81 14.01 11.65
C SER A 46 -17.87 14.40 10.19
N GLU A 47 -18.78 15.30 9.88
CA GLU A 47 -18.98 15.89 8.56
C GLU A 47 -18.89 17.41 8.65
N VAL A 48 -18.20 18.03 7.69
CA VAL A 48 -18.16 19.48 7.54
C VAL A 48 -19.00 19.85 6.33
N SER A 49 -20.06 20.63 6.54
CA SER A 49 -20.90 21.17 5.47
C SER A 49 -20.79 22.70 5.43
N LYS A 50 -20.91 23.26 4.23
CA LYS A 50 -20.91 24.71 3.98
C LYS A 50 -22.32 25.13 3.56
N ARG A 51 -22.88 26.14 4.21
CA ARG A 51 -24.07 26.84 3.70
C ARG A 51 -23.72 28.28 3.39
N ASN A 52 -24.16 28.75 2.22
CA ASN A 52 -24.04 30.14 1.81
C ASN A 52 -25.37 30.82 2.16
N GLY A 53 -25.41 31.61 3.23
CA GLY A 53 -26.58 32.38 3.61
C GLY A 53 -26.16 33.73 4.22
N GLY A 54 -26.69 34.83 3.68
CA GLY A 54 -26.56 36.17 4.27
C GLY A 54 -25.13 36.73 4.34
N GLY A 55 -24.45 36.83 3.20
CA GLY A 55 -23.21 37.63 3.05
C GLY A 55 -21.88 36.93 3.37
N TYR A 56 -21.86 35.86 4.18
CA TYR A 56 -20.62 35.16 4.55
C TYR A 56 -20.78 33.62 4.57
N PRO A 57 -19.73 32.85 4.25
CA PRO A 57 -19.78 31.38 4.32
C PRO A 57 -19.86 30.91 5.77
N LEU A 58 -20.85 30.07 6.08
CA LEU A 58 -20.96 29.42 7.38
C LEU A 58 -20.66 27.92 7.26
N TYR A 59 -19.79 27.43 8.15
CA TYR A 59 -19.39 26.03 8.20
C TYR A 59 -20.05 25.35 9.39
N TYR A 60 -20.66 24.21 9.13
CA TYR A 60 -21.31 23.37 10.13
C TYR A 60 -20.53 22.08 10.28
N VAL A 61 -20.19 21.71 11.51
CA VAL A 61 -19.54 20.46 11.86
C VAL A 61 -20.56 19.59 12.59
N THR A 62 -21.01 18.54 11.92
CA THR A 62 -21.91 17.54 12.50
C THR A 62 -21.06 16.41 13.06
N ILE A 63 -21.25 16.03 14.32
CA ILE A 63 -20.53 14.96 15.01
C ILE A 63 -21.55 13.93 15.51
N ASP A 64 -21.39 12.68 15.09
CA ASP A 64 -22.22 11.56 15.55
C ASP A 64 -21.52 10.83 16.71
N LEU A 65 -22.19 10.81 17.86
CA LEU A 65 -21.76 10.22 19.13
C LEU A 65 -22.32 8.80 19.34
N SER A 66 -22.97 8.21 18.34
CA SER A 66 -23.51 6.84 18.40
C SER A 66 -22.40 5.78 18.59
N PRO A 67 -22.74 4.55 19.06
CA PRO A 67 -21.76 3.48 19.26
C PRO A 67 -21.07 3.05 17.95
N LYS A 68 -19.77 2.72 18.02
CA LYS A 68 -18.89 2.39 16.87
C LYS A 68 -19.47 1.34 15.88
N ALA A 69 -20.34 0.44 16.32
CA ALA A 69 -20.91 -0.62 15.48
C ALA A 69 -21.96 -0.13 14.46
N SER A 70 -22.79 0.86 14.81
CA SER A 70 -23.82 1.41 13.90
C SER A 70 -23.22 2.36 12.83
N LEU A 71 -21.99 2.82 13.08
CA LEU A 71 -21.24 3.78 12.27
C LEU A 71 -20.50 3.16 11.06
N ARG A 72 -20.22 1.85 11.07
CA ARG A 72 -19.49 1.16 9.98
C ARG A 72 -20.17 1.25 8.62
N LEU A 73 -21.49 1.50 8.58
CA LEU A 73 -22.32 1.29 7.38
C LEU A 73 -22.82 2.57 6.69
N ARG A 74 -22.91 3.71 7.38
CA ARG A 74 -23.73 4.85 6.89
C ARG A 74 -22.99 5.84 5.98
N ASN A 75 -21.69 6.07 6.17
CA ASN A 75 -20.99 7.18 5.50
C ASN A 75 -19.83 6.78 4.59
N PHE A 76 -19.47 5.51 4.57
CA PHE A 76 -18.47 4.99 3.67
C PHE A 76 -19.11 4.69 2.32
N ARG A 77 -18.54 5.30 1.28
CA ARG A 77 -18.99 5.19 -0.09
C ARG A 77 -18.09 4.24 -0.87
N ILE A 78 -18.69 3.43 -1.73
CA ILE A 78 -17.98 2.49 -2.60
C ILE A 78 -18.24 2.88 -4.05
N PRO A 79 -17.21 2.94 -4.92
CA PRO A 79 -17.41 3.30 -6.31
C PRO A 79 -18.30 2.27 -7.01
N VAL A 80 -19.28 2.80 -7.72
CA VAL A 80 -20.19 2.02 -8.57
C VAL A 80 -19.41 1.21 -9.60
N GLY A 81 -18.31 1.77 -10.12
CA GLY A 81 -17.45 1.12 -11.12
C GLY A 81 -17.00 -0.29 -10.73
N VAL A 82 -16.73 -0.53 -9.44
CA VAL A 82 -16.26 -1.84 -8.95
C VAL A 82 -17.34 -2.91 -9.15
N PHE A 83 -18.60 -2.59 -8.88
CA PHE A 83 -19.74 -3.48 -9.09
C PHE A 83 -20.05 -3.67 -10.58
N THR A 84 -19.98 -2.60 -11.39
CA THR A 84 -20.20 -2.73 -12.83
C THR A 84 -19.16 -3.64 -13.50
N LYS A 85 -17.91 -3.62 -13.05
CA LYS A 85 -16.86 -4.51 -13.56
C LYS A 85 -17.12 -5.96 -13.16
N LEU A 86 -17.54 -6.21 -11.92
CA LEU A 86 -17.96 -7.53 -11.47
C LEU A 86 -19.11 -8.06 -12.34
N LEU A 87 -20.21 -7.30 -12.47
CA LEU A 87 -21.39 -7.71 -13.24
C LEU A 87 -21.09 -7.98 -14.72
N ARG A 88 -20.13 -7.27 -15.32
CA ARG A 88 -19.67 -7.52 -16.70
C ARG A 88 -18.95 -8.86 -16.85
N ASN A 89 -18.14 -9.24 -15.86
CA ASN A 89 -17.39 -10.49 -15.88
C ASN A 89 -18.27 -11.72 -15.62
N LEU A 90 -19.50 -11.55 -15.14
CA LEU A 90 -20.41 -12.63 -14.75
C LEU A 90 -21.34 -13.14 -15.85
N GLU A 91 -21.25 -12.63 -17.08
CA GLU A 91 -22.19 -12.93 -18.17
C GLU A 91 -23.68 -12.78 -17.79
N LEU A 92 -24.01 -12.04 -16.71
CA LEU A 92 -25.36 -11.93 -16.15
C LEU A 92 -26.38 -11.21 -17.04
N ARG A 93 -25.99 -10.80 -18.27
CA ARG A 93 -26.84 -10.08 -19.23
C ARG A 93 -28.18 -10.78 -19.52
N LYS A 94 -28.27 -12.11 -19.41
CA LYS A 94 -29.47 -12.87 -19.76
C LYS A 94 -30.47 -13.10 -18.61
N ARG A 95 -30.09 -12.92 -17.34
CA ARG A 95 -30.98 -13.05 -16.15
C ARG A 95 -31.32 -11.70 -15.50
N LEU A 96 -31.01 -10.61 -16.18
CA LEU A 96 -31.02 -9.25 -15.65
C LEU A 96 -32.43 -8.61 -15.60
N HIS A 97 -33.49 -9.29 -16.05
CA HIS A 97 -34.83 -8.67 -16.11
C HIS A 97 -35.41 -8.43 -14.71
N GLU A 98 -35.19 -9.35 -13.75
CA GLU A 98 -35.63 -9.23 -12.35
C GLU A 98 -34.74 -8.30 -11.50
N LEU A 99 -33.46 -8.16 -11.87
CA LEU A 99 -32.50 -7.28 -11.20
C LEU A 99 -32.51 -5.85 -11.76
N SER A 100 -33.14 -5.64 -12.91
CA SER A 100 -33.09 -4.40 -13.67
C SER A 100 -33.58 -3.21 -12.85
N THR A 101 -34.60 -3.35 -12.02
CA THR A 101 -35.17 -2.23 -11.26
C THR A 101 -34.22 -1.74 -10.18
N LEU A 102 -33.66 -2.62 -9.34
CA LEU A 102 -32.76 -2.22 -8.24
C LEU A 102 -31.37 -1.82 -8.75
N VAL A 103 -30.81 -2.60 -9.68
CA VAL A 103 -29.51 -2.32 -10.29
C VAL A 103 -29.61 -1.06 -11.14
N SER A 104 -30.68 -0.86 -11.91
CA SER A 104 -30.84 0.39 -12.66
C SER A 104 -31.21 1.58 -11.79
N THR A 105 -32.03 1.47 -10.74
CA THR A 105 -32.28 2.64 -9.85
C THR A 105 -31.05 3.02 -9.03
N THR A 106 -30.27 2.04 -8.58
CA THR A 106 -29.07 2.27 -7.76
C THR A 106 -27.89 2.76 -8.61
N LEU A 107 -27.75 2.28 -9.86
CA LEU A 107 -26.68 2.70 -10.77
C LEU A 107 -27.05 3.88 -11.68
N LYS A 108 -28.35 4.13 -11.99
CA LYS A 108 -28.79 5.28 -12.81
C LYS A 108 -28.91 6.58 -11.99
N ARG A 109 -29.06 6.51 -10.66
CA ARG A 109 -28.85 7.69 -9.82
C ARG A 109 -27.37 8.05 -9.93
N SER A 110 -27.09 9.17 -10.57
CA SER A 110 -25.81 9.65 -11.07
C SER A 110 -24.79 10.01 -9.98
N SER A 111 -24.50 9.07 -9.08
CA SER A 111 -23.33 9.16 -8.19
C SER A 111 -22.34 8.09 -8.58
N ASP A 112 -21.08 8.46 -8.80
CA ASP A 112 -19.95 7.54 -9.02
C ASP A 112 -19.78 6.52 -7.86
N PHE A 113 -20.56 6.67 -6.79
CA PHE A 113 -20.48 5.97 -5.53
C PHE A 113 -21.86 5.56 -5.00
N ILE A 114 -21.91 4.46 -4.24
CA ILE A 114 -23.05 3.98 -3.46
C ILE A 114 -22.68 3.85 -1.97
N SER A 115 -23.66 3.81 -1.07
CA SER A 115 -23.42 3.55 0.35
C SER A 115 -23.00 2.09 0.60
N LYS A 116 -22.25 1.83 1.67
CA LYS A 116 -21.95 0.45 2.12
C LYS A 116 -23.21 -0.40 2.35
N ALA A 117 -24.29 0.20 2.86
CA ALA A 117 -25.56 -0.48 3.02
C ALA A 117 -26.14 -0.97 1.66
N ALA A 118 -26.18 -0.10 0.65
CA ALA A 118 -26.62 -0.48 -0.70
C ALA A 118 -25.68 -1.51 -1.34
N ALA A 119 -24.38 -1.39 -1.09
CA ALA A 119 -23.37 -2.33 -1.55
C ALA A 119 -23.55 -3.74 -0.94
N LEU A 120 -23.88 -3.83 0.36
CA LEU A 120 -24.18 -5.10 1.02
C LEU A 120 -25.42 -5.78 0.44
N GLU A 121 -26.48 -5.02 0.17
CA GLU A 121 -27.68 -5.56 -0.46
C GLU A 121 -27.38 -6.09 -1.86
N LEU A 122 -26.60 -5.36 -2.67
CA LEU A 122 -26.13 -5.85 -3.97
C LEU A 122 -25.30 -7.14 -3.83
N MET A 123 -24.41 -7.22 -2.83
CA MET A 123 -23.56 -8.38 -2.60
C MET A 123 -24.34 -9.64 -2.18
N LYS A 124 -25.43 -9.48 -1.40
CA LYS A 124 -26.34 -10.60 -1.05
C LYS A 124 -27.02 -11.16 -2.29
N ILE A 125 -27.49 -10.28 -3.16
CA ILE A 125 -28.17 -10.64 -4.40
C ILE A 125 -27.23 -11.31 -5.39
N ILE A 126 -25.99 -10.83 -5.50
CA ILE A 126 -24.97 -11.48 -6.34
C ILE A 126 -24.67 -12.89 -5.82
N ARG A 127 -24.58 -13.09 -4.50
CA ARG A 127 -24.27 -14.39 -3.90
C ARG A 127 -25.27 -15.49 -4.28
N SER A 128 -26.56 -15.16 -4.40
CA SER A 128 -27.59 -16.16 -4.74
C SER A 128 -27.57 -16.62 -6.20
N GLN A 129 -26.75 -15.99 -7.06
CA GLN A 129 -26.72 -16.23 -8.51
C GLN A 129 -25.36 -16.73 -9.01
N VAL A 130 -24.40 -16.98 -8.12
CA VAL A 130 -23.01 -17.33 -8.49
C VAL A 130 -22.72 -18.79 -8.14
N SER A 131 -22.19 -19.54 -9.11
CA SER A 131 -21.83 -20.97 -8.94
C SER A 131 -20.38 -21.30 -9.34
N SER A 132 -19.56 -20.31 -9.71
CA SER A 132 -18.20 -20.53 -10.26
C SER A 132 -17.08 -19.99 -9.36
N ASN A 133 -16.01 -20.78 -9.17
CA ASN A 133 -14.86 -20.49 -8.30
C ASN A 133 -14.19 -19.12 -8.52
N GLU A 134 -14.05 -18.63 -9.76
CA GLU A 134 -13.40 -17.33 -10.05
C GLU A 134 -14.20 -16.14 -9.51
N VAL A 135 -15.52 -16.29 -9.50
CA VAL A 135 -16.44 -15.25 -9.03
C VAL A 135 -16.48 -15.21 -7.52
N GLU A 136 -16.34 -16.37 -6.88
CA GLU A 136 -16.30 -16.47 -5.43
C GLU A 136 -15.09 -15.70 -4.85
N VAL A 137 -13.94 -15.74 -5.53
CA VAL A 137 -12.76 -14.93 -5.15
C VAL A 137 -13.04 -13.42 -5.26
N LEU A 138 -13.68 -12.97 -6.35
CA LEU A 138 -14.01 -11.56 -6.54
C LEU A 138 -15.10 -11.09 -5.57
N HIS A 139 -16.10 -11.92 -5.31
CA HIS A 139 -17.13 -11.69 -4.30
C HIS A 139 -16.50 -11.55 -2.92
N ASN A 140 -15.62 -12.47 -2.53
CA ASN A 140 -14.93 -12.42 -1.25
C ASN A 140 -14.10 -11.13 -1.09
N ARG A 141 -13.36 -10.72 -2.13
CA ARG A 141 -12.59 -9.44 -2.11
C ARG A 141 -13.49 -8.23 -1.97
N LEU A 142 -14.60 -8.19 -2.69
CA LEU A 142 -15.60 -7.12 -2.57
C LEU A 142 -16.26 -7.13 -1.20
N ASN A 143 -16.55 -8.31 -0.65
CA ASN A 143 -17.13 -8.47 0.67
C ASN A 143 -16.15 -7.98 1.75
N THR A 144 -14.85 -8.23 1.59
CA THR A 144 -13.80 -7.63 2.44
C THR A 144 -13.82 -6.11 2.33
N LEU A 145 -13.84 -5.53 1.12
CA LEU A 145 -13.89 -4.08 0.94
C LEU A 145 -15.14 -3.46 1.58
N VAL A 146 -16.31 -4.07 1.36
CA VAL A 146 -17.60 -3.60 1.88
C VAL A 146 -17.65 -3.67 3.40
N ASN A 147 -17.09 -4.72 4.01
CA ASN A 147 -17.09 -4.89 5.47
C ASN A 147 -15.87 -4.28 6.18
N SER A 148 -14.85 -3.84 5.44
CA SER A 148 -13.65 -3.18 6.01
C SER A 148 -13.95 -1.78 6.51
N ASP A 149 -13.02 -1.18 7.27
CA ASP A 149 -13.06 0.23 7.65
C ASP A 149 -12.52 1.17 6.55
N VAL A 150 -12.21 0.65 5.35
CA VAL A 150 -11.67 1.43 4.23
C VAL A 150 -12.78 2.22 3.52
N ALA A 151 -12.45 3.45 3.11
CA ALA A 151 -13.29 4.36 2.33
C ALA A 151 -12.61 4.74 1.01
N LEU A 152 -13.40 4.97 -0.03
CA LEU A 152 -12.92 5.62 -1.24
C LEU A 152 -13.55 7.01 -1.34
N VAL A 153 -12.71 8.01 -1.59
CA VAL A 153 -13.10 9.43 -1.61
C VAL A 153 -12.99 9.95 -3.04
N LYS A 154 -13.97 10.75 -3.47
CA LYS A 154 -13.92 11.38 -4.79
C LYS A 154 -12.87 12.49 -4.80
N VAL A 155 -11.99 12.48 -5.79
CA VAL A 155 -11.11 13.63 -6.08
C VAL A 155 -11.99 14.76 -6.61
N ILE A 156 -12.10 15.86 -5.86
CA ILE A 156 -12.99 16.98 -6.18
C ILE A 156 -12.33 17.95 -7.17
N ASN A 157 -11.02 18.16 -7.05
CA ASN A 157 -10.27 19.09 -7.87
C ASN A 157 -8.79 18.70 -7.86
N VAL A 158 -8.14 18.80 -9.01
CA VAL A 158 -6.68 18.67 -9.15
C VAL A 158 -6.17 20.01 -9.63
N ARG A 159 -5.19 20.58 -8.94
CA ARG A 159 -4.57 21.86 -9.29
C ARG A 159 -3.08 21.67 -9.48
N ARG A 160 -2.54 22.36 -10.48
CA ARG A 160 -1.09 22.55 -10.63
C ARG A 160 -0.72 23.79 -9.83
N ILE A 161 0.21 23.63 -8.90
CA ILE A 161 0.79 24.73 -8.13
C ILE A 161 2.25 24.88 -8.54
N ASN A 162 2.72 26.12 -8.67
CA ASN A 162 4.17 26.37 -8.76
C ASN A 162 4.75 26.08 -7.38
N TYR A 163 5.64 25.09 -7.34
CA TYR A 163 6.33 24.67 -6.13
C TYR A 163 7.83 24.82 -6.37
N GLU A 164 8.44 25.75 -5.64
CA GLU A 164 9.89 25.96 -5.65
C GLU A 164 10.51 25.10 -4.55
N GLY A 165 10.59 23.81 -4.82
CA GLY A 165 11.16 22.81 -3.92
C GLY A 165 11.32 21.46 -4.62
N TYR A 166 11.93 20.50 -3.95
CA TYR A 166 12.15 19.17 -4.51
C TYR A 166 10.92 18.29 -4.33
N VAL A 167 10.48 17.66 -5.42
CA VAL A 167 9.37 16.69 -5.40
C VAL A 167 9.95 15.29 -5.61
N TYR A 168 9.77 14.42 -4.62
CA TYR A 168 9.90 12.98 -4.78
C TYR A 168 8.51 12.36 -4.89
N ASP A 169 8.42 11.19 -5.53
CA ASP A 169 7.23 10.53 -6.07
C ASP A 169 5.87 10.94 -5.47
N ILE A 170 5.67 10.91 -4.14
CA ILE A 170 4.60 11.64 -3.42
C ILE A 170 5.08 11.97 -2.00
N SER A 171 5.07 13.25 -1.60
CA SER A 171 5.39 13.69 -0.23
C SER A 171 4.22 14.41 0.43
N VAL A 172 4.00 14.17 1.73
CA VAL A 172 3.07 14.95 2.56
C VAL A 172 3.90 15.93 3.40
N PRO A 173 3.73 17.26 3.22
CA PRO A 173 4.45 18.25 4.01
C PRO A 173 4.24 18.05 5.51
N GLY A 174 5.34 17.91 6.25
CA GLY A 174 5.35 17.87 7.71
C GLY A 174 5.19 16.50 8.37
N THR A 175 5.17 15.40 7.61
CA THR A 175 4.91 14.07 8.22
C THR A 175 5.86 12.92 7.81
N GLU A 176 7.02 13.17 7.18
CA GLU A 176 7.99 12.13 6.74
C GLU A 176 7.32 10.87 6.13
N LEU A 177 6.18 11.08 5.46
CA LEU A 177 5.27 10.02 5.04
C LEU A 177 5.47 9.83 3.55
N PHE A 178 5.93 8.64 3.18
CA PHE A 178 6.28 8.30 1.81
C PHE A 178 5.19 7.39 1.26
N PHE A 179 4.81 7.57 0.00
CA PHE A 179 4.03 6.55 -0.71
C PHE A 179 4.95 5.79 -1.66
N GLY A 180 5.00 4.47 -1.51
CA GLY A 180 5.85 3.60 -2.34
C GLY A 180 5.10 2.36 -2.84
N GLY A 181 5.66 1.72 -3.87
CA GLY A 181 5.10 0.53 -4.52
C GLY A 181 4.38 0.81 -5.85
N SER A 182 4.11 -0.25 -6.62
CA SER A 182 3.35 -0.20 -7.88
C SER A 182 1.86 0.14 -7.68
N THR A 183 1.39 0.05 -6.44
CA THR A 183 0.16 0.68 -5.94
C THR A 183 0.56 1.48 -4.71
N PRO A 184 0.38 2.81 -4.67
CA PRO A 184 0.95 3.64 -3.61
C PRO A 184 0.29 3.32 -2.26
N ILE A 185 1.07 2.78 -1.33
CA ILE A 185 0.69 2.59 0.08
C ILE A 185 1.46 3.61 0.92
N ALA A 186 0.81 4.17 1.94
CA ALA A 186 1.44 5.05 2.92
C ALA A 186 2.46 4.26 3.77
N LEU A 187 3.72 4.68 3.73
CA LEU A 187 4.84 4.06 4.43
C LEU A 187 5.23 4.97 5.60
N HIS A 188 5.26 4.39 6.80
CA HIS A 188 5.71 5.02 8.04
C HIS A 188 6.52 3.98 8.84
N ASN A 189 7.44 4.45 9.69
CA ASN A 189 8.36 3.65 10.51
C ASN A 189 7.65 2.89 11.65
N THR A 190 6.68 2.04 11.32
CA THR A 190 5.83 1.26 12.26
C THR A 190 5.97 -0.24 12.04
N GLY A 191 7.12 -0.71 11.56
CA GLY A 191 7.38 -2.13 11.31
C GLY A 191 6.74 -2.68 10.01
N HIS A 192 6.39 -1.79 9.07
CA HIS A 192 5.87 -2.20 7.76
C HIS A 192 7.02 -2.39 6.78
N PRO A 193 7.10 -3.54 6.07
CA PRO A 193 8.09 -3.74 5.02
C PRO A 193 7.94 -2.70 3.90
N VAL A 194 9.06 -2.13 3.46
CA VAL A 194 9.11 -1.08 2.42
C VAL A 194 9.97 -1.53 1.24
N MET A 195 9.53 -1.21 0.02
CA MET A 195 10.34 -1.27 -1.19
C MET A 195 10.10 -0.02 -2.03
N SER A 196 11.16 0.59 -2.55
CA SER A 196 11.08 1.77 -3.41
C SER A 196 12.20 1.79 -4.43
N THR A 197 12.04 2.56 -5.49
CA THR A 197 13.11 2.89 -6.43
C THR A 197 13.76 4.19 -6.02
N PHE A 198 15.09 4.25 -6.07
CA PHE A 198 15.83 5.46 -5.73
C PHE A 198 16.86 5.76 -6.82
N HIS A 199 16.90 7.01 -7.27
CA HIS A 199 17.92 7.42 -8.22
C HIS A 199 19.24 7.63 -7.46
N ALA A 200 20.13 6.64 -7.50
CA ALA A 200 21.51 6.70 -6.99
C ALA A 200 22.38 5.70 -7.77
N ALA A 201 23.63 6.07 -8.03
CA ALA A 201 24.56 5.23 -8.80
C ALA A 201 25.22 4.13 -7.95
N ASP A 202 25.44 4.43 -6.66
CA ASP A 202 26.11 3.57 -5.69
C ASP A 202 25.58 3.84 -4.27
N ILE A 203 26.09 3.07 -3.30
CA ILE A 203 25.66 3.11 -1.90
C ILE A 203 26.01 4.43 -1.22
N ASP A 204 27.16 5.03 -1.55
CA ASP A 204 27.59 6.30 -0.95
C ASP A 204 26.67 7.44 -1.39
N ARG A 205 26.32 7.49 -2.68
CA ARG A 205 25.37 8.46 -3.23
C ARG A 205 23.96 8.23 -2.73
N LEU A 206 23.55 6.98 -2.50
CA LEU A 206 22.27 6.67 -1.87
C LEU A 206 22.21 7.22 -0.44
N ILE A 207 23.20 6.89 0.39
CA ILE A 207 23.31 7.34 1.78
C ILE A 207 23.38 8.86 1.85
N GLN A 208 24.22 9.48 1.01
CA GLN A 208 24.35 10.93 0.94
C GLN A 208 22.99 11.58 0.64
N ARG A 209 22.26 11.09 -0.37
CA ARG A 209 20.96 11.67 -0.75
C ARG A 209 19.90 11.49 0.33
N LEU A 210 19.85 10.31 0.95
CA LEU A 210 18.91 10.04 2.05
C LEU A 210 19.16 10.95 3.25
N THR A 211 20.42 11.19 3.61
CA THR A 211 20.80 11.98 4.78
C THR A 211 20.83 13.49 4.52
N SER A 212 20.99 13.92 3.26
CA SER A 212 21.00 15.33 2.88
C SER A 212 19.60 15.92 2.68
N HIS A 213 19.51 17.25 2.70
CA HIS A 213 18.31 17.97 2.28
C HIS A 213 17.97 17.61 0.82
N PRO A 214 16.70 17.35 0.49
CA PRO A 214 15.48 17.59 1.28
C PRO A 214 14.98 16.40 2.11
N ILE A 215 15.61 15.22 2.01
CA ILE A 215 15.11 13.99 2.63
C ILE A 215 15.43 13.98 4.13
N ASN A 216 16.67 14.33 4.50
CA ASN A 216 17.12 14.52 5.88
C ASN A 216 16.87 13.33 6.82
N VAL A 217 16.99 12.08 6.33
CA VAL A 217 16.91 10.89 7.19
C VAL A 217 18.12 10.88 8.13
N PRO A 218 17.92 10.83 9.46
CA PRO A 218 19.02 10.69 10.40
C PRO A 218 19.83 9.41 10.14
N LYS A 219 21.17 9.50 10.14
CA LYS A 219 22.06 8.33 9.92
C LYS A 219 21.76 7.18 10.89
N THR A 220 21.37 7.51 12.12
CA THR A 220 20.98 6.57 13.18
C THR A 220 19.75 5.71 12.85
N HIS A 221 19.00 6.04 11.79
CA HIS A 221 17.82 5.29 11.35
C HIS A 221 18.06 4.50 10.05
N MET A 222 19.30 4.46 9.55
CA MET A 222 19.60 3.76 8.30
C MET A 222 19.52 2.24 8.43
N ASP A 223 19.60 1.70 9.65
CA ASP A 223 19.39 0.29 9.95
C ASP A 223 17.96 -0.20 9.60
N ALA A 224 17.01 0.72 9.43
CA ALA A 224 15.67 0.42 8.91
C ALA A 224 15.66 0.01 7.43
N LEU A 225 16.65 0.43 6.63
CA LEU A 225 16.83 -0.03 5.25
C LEU A 225 17.68 -1.30 5.29
N ASN A 226 17.14 -2.48 4.94
CA ASN A 226 17.92 -3.72 5.08
C ASN A 226 18.79 -4.05 3.85
N VAL A 227 18.26 -3.83 2.65
CA VAL A 227 18.92 -4.19 1.38
C VAL A 227 18.85 -3.03 0.40
N ALA A 228 19.96 -2.76 -0.28
CA ALA A 228 20.01 -1.85 -1.42
C ALA A 228 20.70 -2.53 -2.60
N TRP A 229 20.09 -2.53 -3.78
CA TRP A 229 20.72 -3.00 -5.01
C TRP A 229 20.78 -1.91 -6.06
N PHE A 230 21.83 -1.97 -6.89
CA PHE A 230 22.12 -0.98 -7.91
C PHE A 230 22.03 -1.62 -9.29
N GLN A 231 21.21 -1.05 -10.15
CA GLN A 231 21.03 -1.52 -11.52
C GLN A 231 21.61 -0.48 -12.49
N SER A 232 22.35 -0.95 -13.49
CA SER A 232 22.87 -0.11 -14.55
C SER A 232 22.57 -0.67 -15.93
N ALA A 233 22.53 0.21 -16.93
CA ALA A 233 22.55 -0.15 -18.33
C ALA A 233 24.00 -0.26 -18.78
N VAL A 234 24.41 -1.43 -19.26
CA VAL A 234 25.78 -1.77 -19.66
C VAL A 234 25.78 -2.27 -21.09
N TYR A 235 26.88 -2.03 -21.80
CA TYR A 235 27.09 -2.64 -23.11
C TYR A 235 27.66 -4.05 -22.93
N THR A 236 26.98 -5.03 -23.50
CA THR A 236 27.48 -6.39 -23.60
C THR A 236 28.71 -6.45 -24.51
N LYS A 237 29.49 -7.54 -24.45
CA LYS A 237 30.61 -7.78 -25.39
C LYS A 237 30.18 -7.71 -26.86
N ALA A 238 28.92 -8.04 -27.16
CA ALA A 238 28.36 -7.98 -28.49
C ALA A 238 27.85 -6.57 -28.89
N GLY A 239 28.02 -5.56 -28.04
CA GLY A 239 27.60 -4.18 -28.31
C GLY A 239 26.14 -3.88 -28.02
N PHE A 240 25.34 -4.86 -27.59
CA PHE A 240 23.95 -4.63 -27.21
C PHE A 240 23.84 -4.04 -25.82
N LEU A 241 22.90 -3.11 -25.65
CA LEU A 241 22.54 -2.56 -24.35
C LEU A 241 21.80 -3.62 -23.52
N ALA A 242 22.29 -3.87 -22.31
CA ALA A 242 21.66 -4.78 -21.36
C ALA A 242 21.54 -4.12 -19.99
N ARG A 243 20.55 -4.54 -19.20
CA ARG A 243 20.43 -4.12 -17.79
C ARG A 243 21.03 -5.21 -16.91
N ARG A 244 21.87 -4.81 -15.95
CA ARG A 244 22.52 -5.69 -14.98
C ARG A 244 22.40 -5.09 -13.58
N VAL A 245 22.18 -5.96 -12.59
CA VAL A 245 22.30 -5.59 -11.17
C VAL A 245 23.79 -5.62 -10.84
N ILE A 246 24.41 -4.45 -10.70
CA ILE A 246 25.85 -4.32 -10.55
C ILE A 246 26.32 -4.76 -9.17
N ARG A 247 25.57 -4.38 -8.13
CA ARG A 247 25.84 -4.75 -6.73
C ARG A 247 24.58 -4.85 -5.91
N ILE A 248 24.61 -5.71 -4.90
CA ILE A 248 23.62 -5.80 -3.83
C ILE A 248 24.35 -5.64 -2.50
N TYR A 249 23.87 -4.73 -1.66
CA TYR A 249 24.40 -4.44 -0.33
C TYR A 249 23.37 -4.80 0.74
N GLU A 250 23.86 -5.36 1.84
CA GLU A 250 23.15 -5.40 3.12
C GLU A 250 23.61 -4.22 3.97
N ILE A 251 22.68 -3.51 4.58
CA ILE A 251 22.98 -2.44 5.52
C ILE A 251 22.92 -3.03 6.92
N LEU A 252 24.01 -2.93 7.66
CA LEU A 252 24.16 -3.51 9.00
C LEU A 252 23.68 -2.54 10.08
N GLY A 253 23.95 -1.25 9.91
CA GLY A 253 23.53 -0.18 10.81
C GLY A 253 24.48 1.01 10.82
N TYR A 254 24.36 1.84 11.85
CA TYR A 254 25.18 3.03 12.04
C TYR A 254 26.24 2.81 13.12
N ASP A 255 27.47 3.21 12.86
CA ASP A 255 28.58 3.21 13.80
C ASP A 255 28.84 4.63 14.35
N PRO A 256 28.51 4.90 15.64
CA PRO A 256 28.73 6.21 16.25
C PRO A 256 30.20 6.61 16.39
N SER A 257 31.12 5.64 16.42
CA SER A 257 32.54 5.92 16.63
C SER A 257 33.20 6.52 15.39
N THR A 258 32.72 6.12 14.21
CA THR A 258 33.24 6.58 12.92
C THR A 258 32.28 7.50 12.16
N ASP A 259 31.07 7.74 12.68
CA ASP A 259 29.97 8.48 12.03
C ASP A 259 29.64 7.95 10.62
N ASN A 260 29.78 6.63 10.43
CA ASN A 260 29.57 5.94 9.17
C ASN A 260 28.46 4.89 9.23
N ILE A 261 27.92 4.57 8.07
CA ILE A 261 26.92 3.51 7.91
C ILE A 261 27.65 2.26 7.46
N LEU A 262 27.53 1.20 8.25
CA LEU A 262 28.12 -0.09 7.98
C LEU A 262 27.30 -0.81 6.93
N VAL A 263 27.93 -1.12 5.79
CA VAL A 263 27.31 -1.81 4.66
C VAL A 263 28.21 -2.95 4.19
N MET A 264 27.60 -4.02 3.67
CA MET A 264 28.32 -5.20 3.21
C MET A 264 27.84 -5.61 1.82
N PRO A 265 28.75 -5.73 0.82
CA PRO A 265 28.39 -6.21 -0.50
C PRO A 265 28.18 -7.73 -0.48
N VAL A 266 26.97 -8.17 -0.82
CA VAL A 266 26.61 -9.60 -0.86
C VAL A 266 26.63 -10.17 -2.26
N PHE A 267 26.27 -9.38 -3.27
CA PHE A 267 26.43 -9.76 -4.67
C PHE A 267 27.15 -8.67 -5.45
N SER A 268 27.96 -9.10 -6.41
CA SER A 268 28.61 -8.22 -7.38
C SER A 268 28.54 -8.84 -8.78
N TRP A 269 28.49 -7.99 -9.80
CA TRP A 269 28.56 -8.41 -11.19
C TRP A 269 29.98 -8.22 -11.73
N ASP A 270 30.52 -9.27 -12.34
CA ASP A 270 31.76 -9.26 -13.09
C ASP A 270 31.49 -8.88 -14.55
N PRO A 271 31.89 -7.67 -15.01
CA PRO A 271 31.71 -7.25 -16.39
C PRO A 271 32.52 -8.06 -17.40
N ILE A 272 33.64 -8.65 -16.98
CA ILE A 272 34.55 -9.37 -17.88
C ILE A 272 33.92 -10.68 -18.31
N ASN A 273 33.31 -11.43 -17.39
CA ASN A 273 32.72 -12.73 -17.68
C ASN A 273 31.19 -12.71 -17.80
N ASP A 274 30.54 -11.56 -17.56
CA ASP A 274 29.09 -11.41 -17.44
C ASP A 274 28.49 -12.39 -16.44
N ARG A 275 29.09 -12.46 -15.24
CA ARG A 275 28.70 -13.38 -14.16
C ARG A 275 28.40 -12.63 -12.88
N PHE A 276 27.44 -13.15 -12.12
CA PHE A 276 27.17 -12.66 -10.77
C PHE A 276 27.98 -13.49 -9.77
N LEU A 277 28.68 -12.82 -8.87
CA LEU A 277 29.46 -13.38 -7.79
C LEU A 277 28.68 -13.19 -6.48
N PHE A 278 28.41 -14.30 -5.77
CA PHE A 278 27.76 -14.27 -4.47
C PHE A 278 28.83 -14.29 -3.36
N SER A 279 29.31 -13.10 -2.98
CA SER A 279 30.30 -12.94 -1.89
C SER A 279 29.69 -13.11 -0.49
N GLY A 280 28.36 -12.99 -0.37
CA GLY A 280 27.63 -13.10 0.90
C GLY A 280 27.42 -14.54 1.39
N ARG A 281 27.93 -15.57 0.70
CA ARG A 281 27.75 -16.95 1.13
C ARG A 281 28.61 -17.23 2.37
N GLY A 282 27.97 -17.59 3.48
CA GLY A 282 28.62 -17.82 4.78
C GLY A 282 29.02 -16.52 5.49
N SER A 283 28.49 -15.38 5.05
CA SER A 283 28.79 -14.07 5.62
C SER A 283 27.61 -13.09 5.59
N SER A 284 26.46 -13.47 5.04
CA SER A 284 25.27 -12.60 4.97
C SER A 284 24.70 -12.37 6.37
N TYR A 285 24.68 -11.10 6.77
CA TYR A 285 24.18 -10.67 8.06
C TYR A 285 22.67 -10.86 8.14
N LEU A 286 21.94 -10.57 7.06
CA LEU A 286 20.50 -10.77 7.03
C LEU A 286 20.11 -12.24 7.09
N LEU A 287 20.85 -13.13 6.41
CA LEU A 287 20.56 -14.57 6.47
C LEU A 287 20.91 -15.13 7.86
N GLU A 288 22.08 -14.81 8.40
CA GLU A 288 22.61 -15.46 9.60
C GLU A 288 22.14 -14.82 10.91
N GLU A 289 22.11 -13.49 11.00
CA GLU A 289 21.83 -12.78 12.26
C GLU A 289 20.39 -12.26 12.36
N LYS A 290 19.64 -12.24 11.25
CA LYS A 290 18.21 -11.91 11.25
C LYS A 290 17.34 -13.14 10.99
N ILE A 291 17.44 -13.73 9.79
CA ILE A 291 16.53 -14.80 9.37
C ILE A 291 16.77 -16.10 10.16
N ALA A 292 18.02 -16.50 10.39
CA ALA A 292 18.31 -17.71 11.17
C ALA A 292 17.76 -17.60 12.60
N VAL A 293 18.04 -16.47 13.24
CA VAL A 293 17.60 -16.18 14.62
C VAL A 293 16.08 -16.18 14.70
N MET A 294 15.39 -15.51 13.76
CA MET A 294 13.92 -15.49 13.70
C MET A 294 13.31 -16.89 13.50
N ARG A 295 14.01 -17.78 12.81
CA ARG A 295 13.58 -19.17 12.58
C ARG A 295 14.02 -20.14 13.67
N GLY A 296 14.79 -19.69 14.66
CA GLY A 296 15.37 -20.56 15.70
C GLY A 296 16.43 -21.53 15.18
N ILE A 297 17.07 -21.23 14.05
CA ILE A 297 18.13 -22.06 13.47
C ILE A 297 19.42 -21.84 14.26
N SER A 298 20.03 -22.92 14.73
CA SER A 298 21.27 -22.85 15.52
C SER A 298 22.47 -22.51 14.62
N ARG A 299 23.55 -21.97 15.21
CA ARG A 299 24.80 -21.69 14.48
C ARG A 299 25.38 -22.92 13.76
N LYS A 300 25.14 -24.13 14.29
CA LYS A 300 25.59 -25.40 13.68
C LYS A 300 24.80 -25.76 12.43
N GLU A 301 23.58 -25.24 12.30
CA GLU A 301 22.64 -25.54 11.22
C GLU A 301 22.49 -24.38 10.23
N LEU A 302 23.31 -23.32 10.32
CA LEU A 302 23.21 -22.16 9.42
C LEU A 302 23.26 -22.53 7.93
N ASN A 303 23.95 -23.62 7.58
CA ASN A 303 24.00 -24.11 6.21
C ASN A 303 22.61 -24.42 5.63
N THR A 304 21.64 -24.81 6.47
CA THR A 304 20.26 -25.11 6.04
C THR A 304 19.58 -23.91 5.37
N ILE A 305 19.93 -22.67 5.77
CA ILE A 305 19.38 -21.45 5.15
C ILE A 305 19.93 -21.28 3.73
N TYR A 306 21.22 -21.55 3.55
CA TYR A 306 21.85 -21.50 2.24
C TYR A 306 21.37 -22.63 1.34
N GLU A 307 21.10 -23.82 1.88
CA GLU A 307 20.48 -24.93 1.16
C GLU A 307 19.07 -24.56 0.67
N GLU A 308 18.26 -23.92 1.52
CA GLU A 308 16.94 -23.43 1.10
C GLU A 308 17.04 -22.33 0.03
N LEU A 309 18.02 -21.42 0.15
CA LEU A 309 18.30 -20.41 -0.86
C LEU A 309 18.66 -21.05 -2.21
N ASP A 310 19.53 -22.06 -2.20
CA ASP A 310 19.93 -22.80 -3.39
C ASP A 310 18.73 -23.53 -4.02
N LEU A 311 17.85 -24.11 -3.20
CA LEU A 311 16.63 -24.77 -3.67
C LEU A 311 15.64 -23.77 -4.31
N ARG A 312 15.49 -22.58 -3.73
CA ARG A 312 14.71 -21.49 -4.33
C ARG A 312 15.31 -21.02 -5.65
N SER A 313 16.64 -20.96 -5.78
CA SER A 313 17.32 -20.68 -7.06
C SER A 313 16.99 -21.74 -8.11
N ARG A 314 17.12 -23.02 -7.75
CA ARG A 314 16.80 -24.15 -8.65
C ARG A 314 15.34 -24.15 -9.11
N PHE A 315 14.42 -23.75 -8.23
CA PHE A 315 13.01 -23.58 -8.59
C PHE A 315 12.80 -22.52 -9.68
N ILE A 316 13.46 -21.36 -9.56
CA ILE A 316 13.40 -20.30 -10.58
C ILE A 316 14.08 -20.75 -11.88
N GLU A 317 15.24 -21.41 -11.80
CA GLU A 317 15.91 -21.98 -12.97
C GLU A 317 15.05 -23.02 -13.69
N LEU A 318 14.30 -23.84 -12.95
CA LEU A 318 13.38 -24.81 -13.53
C LEU A 318 12.22 -24.13 -14.27
N MET A 319 11.67 -23.04 -13.72
CA MET A 319 10.67 -22.23 -14.43
C MET A 319 11.22 -21.67 -15.75
N ILE A 320 12.48 -21.20 -15.75
CA ILE A 320 13.16 -20.72 -16.96
C ILE A 320 13.34 -21.85 -17.98
N LYS A 321 13.80 -23.03 -17.56
CA LYS A 321 13.96 -24.21 -18.43
C LYS A 321 12.64 -24.64 -19.06
N LYS A 322 11.54 -24.56 -18.31
CA LYS A 322 10.17 -24.85 -18.78
C LYS A 322 9.52 -23.67 -19.55
N LYS A 323 10.27 -22.58 -19.81
CA LYS A 323 9.81 -21.39 -20.54
C LYS A 323 8.59 -20.70 -19.93
N ILE A 324 8.46 -20.77 -18.61
CA ILE A 324 7.39 -20.08 -17.88
C ILE A 324 7.81 -18.62 -17.68
N PHE A 325 7.46 -17.77 -18.64
CA PHE A 325 7.81 -16.35 -18.63
C PHE A 325 6.62 -15.42 -18.42
N ASN A 326 5.39 -15.93 -18.58
CA ASN A 326 4.20 -15.13 -18.34
C ASN A 326 4.14 -14.74 -16.86
N TYR A 327 3.95 -13.44 -16.60
CA TYR A 327 3.91 -12.88 -15.26
C TYR A 327 2.92 -13.60 -14.33
N TYR A 328 1.71 -13.90 -14.83
CA TYR A 328 0.66 -14.53 -14.01
C TYR A 328 0.98 -15.98 -13.68
N ASP A 329 1.65 -16.69 -14.59
CA ASP A 329 2.05 -18.08 -14.37
C ASP A 329 3.21 -18.17 -13.37
N VAL A 330 4.19 -17.27 -13.49
CA VAL A 330 5.26 -17.11 -12.48
C VAL A 330 4.66 -16.76 -11.12
N TRP A 331 3.74 -15.80 -11.07
CA TRP A 331 3.05 -15.42 -9.83
C TRP A 331 2.29 -16.60 -9.20
N LYS A 332 1.52 -17.36 -10.00
CA LYS A 332 0.83 -18.57 -9.52
C LYS A 332 1.81 -19.58 -8.96
N ALA A 333 2.92 -19.85 -9.65
CA ALA A 333 3.94 -20.78 -9.21
C ALA A 333 4.57 -20.37 -7.87
N VAL A 334 4.93 -19.09 -7.72
CA VAL A 334 5.48 -18.54 -6.47
C VAL A 334 4.47 -18.62 -5.32
N VAL A 335 3.20 -18.27 -5.57
CA VAL A 335 2.14 -18.38 -4.56
C VAL A 335 1.92 -19.83 -4.16
N LYS A 336 1.84 -20.77 -5.10
CA LYS A 336 1.71 -22.21 -4.80
C LYS A 336 2.93 -22.71 -4.01
N ALA A 337 4.14 -22.26 -4.36
CA ALA A 337 5.37 -22.61 -3.63
C ALA A 337 5.37 -22.13 -2.18
N HIS A 338 4.81 -20.95 -1.92
CA HIS A 338 4.66 -20.44 -0.56
C HIS A 338 3.71 -21.30 0.29
N HIS A 339 2.62 -21.83 -0.30
CA HIS A 339 1.63 -22.64 0.45
C HIS A 339 2.06 -24.10 0.63
N LEU A 340 2.71 -24.69 -0.37
CA LEU A 340 3.10 -26.11 -0.36
C LEU A 340 4.47 -26.35 0.30
N GLY A 341 5.29 -25.31 0.43
CA GLY A 341 6.72 -25.44 0.71
C GLY A 341 7.54 -25.62 -0.58
N ILE A 342 8.78 -25.14 -0.56
CA ILE A 342 9.61 -25.03 -1.76
C ILE A 342 10.01 -26.40 -2.34
N GLU A 343 10.26 -27.41 -1.49
CA GLU A 343 10.62 -28.77 -1.94
C GLU A 343 9.49 -29.44 -2.73
N GLU A 344 8.27 -29.40 -2.19
CA GLU A 344 7.11 -29.99 -2.83
C GLU A 344 6.74 -29.24 -4.11
N ALA A 345 6.82 -27.91 -4.06
CA ALA A 345 6.59 -27.08 -5.25
C ALA A 345 7.60 -27.37 -6.36
N TYR A 346 8.88 -27.58 -6.01
CA TYR A 346 9.90 -27.99 -6.98
C TYR A 346 9.58 -29.36 -7.61
N LYS A 347 9.17 -30.35 -6.80
CA LYS A 347 8.77 -31.68 -7.29
C LYS A 347 7.55 -31.62 -8.21
N ARG A 348 6.52 -30.85 -7.86
CA ARG A 348 5.31 -30.67 -8.69
C ARG A 348 5.62 -29.90 -9.97
N LEU A 349 6.52 -28.91 -9.91
CA LEU A 349 6.93 -28.20 -11.10
C LEU A 349 7.68 -29.12 -12.06
N LEU A 350 8.52 -30.03 -11.56
CA LEU A 350 9.19 -31.05 -12.37
C LEU A 350 8.17 -31.91 -13.14
N ARG A 351 7.08 -32.30 -12.49
CA ARG A 351 6.00 -33.14 -13.03
C ARG A 351 4.96 -32.40 -13.88
N ASP A 352 5.12 -31.09 -14.08
CA ASP A 352 4.13 -30.25 -14.77
C ASP A 352 2.75 -30.21 -14.07
N GLU A 353 2.73 -30.43 -12.76
CA GLU A 353 1.52 -30.43 -11.91
C GLU A 353 1.37 -29.14 -11.11
N LEU A 354 2.38 -28.26 -11.13
CA LEU A 354 2.36 -27.06 -10.31
C LEU A 354 1.48 -25.96 -10.91
N ILE A 355 1.49 -25.72 -12.22
CA ILE A 355 0.83 -24.54 -12.80
C ILE A 355 -0.50 -24.91 -13.42
#